data_AF-C6RCL6-F1
#
_entry.id   AF-C6RCL6-F1
#
_cell.length_a   1.000
_cell.length_b   1.000
_cell.length_c   1.000
_cell.angle_alpha   90.00
_cell.angle_beta   90.00
_cell.angle_gamma   90.00
#
_symmetry.space_group_name_H-M   'P 1'
#
loop_
_entity.id
_entity.type
_entity.pdbx_description
1 polymer ?
#
loop_
_entity_poly.entity_id
_entity_poly.type
_entity_poly.pdbx_seq_one_letter_code
_entity_poly.pdbx_strand_id
1 'polypeptide(L)'
;MKNLFINNELRDISVCGENLGGAIFDDLSVRDAKFIQCDFSNARIGLRKNVSFENTVFQKVDFRSVGQVNAVYDNCKFIGCDFRGTRLDDLSTKYFSCLFDKCKITDQKFLVNNF
;
A
#
# COMPACT_ATOMS: atom_id res chain seq x y z
N MET A 1 10.24 -15.35 -8.58
CA MET A 1 9.18 -14.76 -7.71
C MET A 1 8.05 -15.76 -7.36
N LYS A 2 8.27 -17.08 -7.33
CA LYS A 2 7.19 -18.09 -7.22
C LYS A 2 7.05 -18.81 -5.86
N ASN A 3 7.91 -18.55 -4.87
CA ASN A 3 7.93 -19.31 -3.60
C ASN A 3 8.04 -18.41 -2.36
N LEU A 4 7.10 -17.48 -2.15
CA LEU A 4 7.03 -16.70 -0.90
C LEU A 4 5.73 -16.89 -0.10
N PHE A 5 4.73 -17.59 -0.63
CA PHE A 5 3.41 -17.67 -0.01
C PHE A 5 3.23 -18.98 0.76
N ILE A 6 3.53 -18.96 2.06
CA ILE A 6 2.93 -19.92 3.00
C ILE A 6 1.76 -19.19 3.64
N ASN A 7 0.54 -19.68 3.42
CA ASN A 7 -0.69 -19.19 4.06
C ASN A 7 -1.07 -17.72 3.79
N ASN A 8 -0.67 -17.13 2.65
CA ASN A 8 -1.04 -15.75 2.31
C ASN A 8 -0.57 -14.69 3.34
N GLU A 9 0.43 -15.03 4.14
CA GLU A 9 1.03 -14.12 5.11
C GLU A 9 2.48 -13.82 4.74
N LEU A 10 2.86 -12.54 4.84
CA LEU A 10 4.23 -12.07 4.70
C LEU A 10 4.62 -11.34 5.98
N ARG A 11 5.66 -11.81 6.66
CA ARG A 11 6.13 -11.21 7.91
C ARG A 11 7.64 -11.01 7.93
N ASP A 12 8.09 -9.91 8.54
CA ASP A 12 9.51 -9.63 8.77
C ASP A 12 10.34 -9.57 7.48
N ILE A 13 9.71 -9.18 6.37
CA ILE A 13 10.36 -9.11 5.06
C ILE A 13 10.83 -7.69 4.73
N SER A 14 11.90 -7.60 3.95
CA SER A 14 12.34 -6.36 3.30
C SER A 14 12.46 -6.60 1.81
N VAL A 15 11.69 -5.86 1.02
CA VAL A 15 11.67 -5.91 -0.44
C VAL A 15 12.22 -4.59 -0.97
N CYS A 16 13.17 -4.65 -1.89
CA CYS A 16 13.87 -3.46 -2.40
C CYS A 16 13.94 -3.48 -3.93
N GLY A 17 13.52 -2.41 -4.59
CA GLY A 17 13.70 -2.20 -6.03
C GLY A 17 12.89 -3.13 -6.94
N GLU A 18 11.95 -3.88 -6.39
CA GLU A 18 11.13 -4.83 -7.17
C GLU A 18 10.05 -4.10 -7.98
N ASN A 19 9.79 -4.62 -9.18
CA ASN A 19 8.67 -4.17 -10.01
C ASN A 19 7.43 -5.04 -9.74
N LEU A 20 6.43 -4.42 -9.13
CA LEU A 20 5.11 -4.97 -8.81
C LEU A 20 4.00 -4.16 -9.49
N GLY A 21 4.34 -3.43 -10.54
CA GLY A 21 3.39 -2.63 -11.31
C GLY A 21 2.32 -3.51 -11.95
N GLY A 22 1.05 -3.13 -11.84
CA GLY A 22 -0.08 -3.90 -12.34
C GLY A 22 -0.36 -5.21 -11.59
N ALA A 23 0.42 -5.54 -10.55
CA ALA A 23 0.22 -6.75 -9.77
C ALA A 23 -1.14 -6.74 -9.05
N ILE A 24 -1.66 -7.93 -8.77
CA ILE A 24 -2.91 -8.12 -8.04
C ILE A 24 -2.56 -8.67 -6.66
N PHE A 25 -2.94 -7.92 -5.63
CA PHE A 25 -2.86 -8.29 -4.24
C PHE A 25 -4.28 -8.54 -3.74
N ASP A 26 -4.61 -9.80 -3.51
CA ASP A 26 -5.87 -10.24 -2.92
C ASP A 26 -5.53 -11.31 -1.89
N ASP A 27 -6.26 -11.34 -0.78
CA ASP A 27 -6.09 -12.36 0.26
C ASP A 27 -4.65 -12.37 0.78
N LEU A 28 -4.17 -11.23 1.28
CA LEU A 28 -2.79 -11.08 1.73
C LEU A 28 -2.75 -10.31 3.04
N SER A 29 -2.04 -10.87 4.03
CA SER A 29 -1.70 -10.17 5.26
C SER A 29 -0.19 -9.92 5.29
N VAL A 30 0.21 -8.65 5.36
CA VAL A 30 1.61 -8.24 5.45
C VAL A 30 1.85 -7.59 6.80
N ARG A 31 2.84 -8.06 7.55
CA ARG A 31 3.14 -7.57 8.90
C ARG A 31 4.64 -7.34 9.07
N ASP A 32 5.01 -6.32 9.83
CA ASP A 32 6.41 -6.03 10.20
C ASP A 32 7.34 -5.96 8.97
N ALA A 33 6.86 -5.42 7.85
CA ALA A 33 7.54 -5.48 6.56
C ALA A 33 8.08 -4.11 6.10
N LYS A 34 8.97 -4.14 5.09
CA LYS A 34 9.48 -2.96 4.40
C LYS A 34 9.45 -3.13 2.89
N PHE A 35 8.93 -2.12 2.19
CA PHE A 35 9.04 -1.99 0.74
C PHE A 35 9.80 -0.70 0.43
N ILE A 36 10.94 -0.83 -0.22
CA ILE A 36 11.87 0.28 -0.45
C ILE A 36 12.10 0.43 -1.95
N GLN A 37 11.79 1.59 -2.52
CA GLN A 37 12.00 1.88 -3.93
C GLN A 37 11.34 0.87 -4.89
N CYS A 38 10.27 0.23 -4.44
CA CYS A 38 9.48 -0.68 -5.28
C CYS A 38 8.51 0.11 -6.16
N ASP A 39 8.14 -0.50 -7.28
CA ASP A 39 7.09 0.00 -8.17
C ASP A 39 5.79 -0.76 -7.90
N PHE A 40 4.76 -0.08 -7.41
CA PHE A 40 3.39 -0.60 -7.23
C PHE A 40 2.42 0.06 -8.22
N SER A 41 2.90 0.80 -9.22
CA SER A 41 2.05 1.59 -10.09
C SER A 41 1.02 0.72 -10.81
N ASN A 42 -0.22 1.18 -10.89
CA ASN A 42 -1.35 0.44 -11.47
C ASN A 42 -1.70 -0.89 -10.77
N ALA A 43 -1.10 -1.20 -9.63
CA ALA A 43 -1.45 -2.39 -8.86
C ALA A 43 -2.92 -2.35 -8.40
N ARG A 44 -3.46 -3.53 -8.12
CA ARG A 44 -4.81 -3.72 -7.59
C ARG A 44 -4.71 -4.36 -6.22
N ILE A 45 -5.22 -3.68 -5.20
CA ILE A 45 -5.15 -4.10 -3.81
C ILE A 45 -6.55 -4.31 -3.26
N GLY A 46 -6.83 -5.53 -2.86
CA GLY A 46 -8.08 -5.92 -2.23
C GLY A 46 -9.30 -5.80 -3.14
N LEU A 47 -9.14 -6.09 -4.44
CA LEU A 47 -10.23 -5.99 -5.41
C LEU A 47 -11.24 -7.12 -5.25
N ARG A 48 -10.80 -8.33 -4.91
CA ARG A 48 -11.66 -9.52 -4.74
C ARG A 48 -11.71 -10.01 -3.30
N LYS A 49 -10.64 -9.85 -2.53
CA LYS A 49 -10.52 -10.32 -1.15
C LYS A 49 -9.75 -9.31 -0.32
N ASN A 50 -9.98 -9.29 0.98
CA ASN A 50 -9.35 -8.31 1.86
C ASN A 50 -7.82 -8.41 1.84
N VAL A 51 -7.16 -7.27 2.00
CA VAL A 51 -5.72 -7.17 2.17
C VAL A 51 -5.43 -6.30 3.38
N SER A 52 -4.46 -6.71 4.20
CA SER A 52 -4.01 -5.92 5.35
C SER A 52 -2.50 -5.71 5.33
N PHE A 53 -2.09 -4.49 5.68
CA PHE A 53 -0.71 -4.15 5.98
C PHE A 53 -0.63 -3.63 7.41
N GLU A 54 0.15 -4.28 8.26
CA GLU A 54 0.37 -3.90 9.66
C GLU A 54 1.85 -3.60 9.88
N ASN A 55 2.16 -2.55 10.66
CA ASN A 55 3.54 -2.19 11.04
C ASN A 55 4.50 -2.11 9.84
N THR A 56 4.00 -1.72 8.67
CA THR A 56 4.74 -1.81 7.41
C THR A 56 5.25 -0.44 6.97
N VAL A 57 6.51 -0.38 6.52
CA VAL A 57 7.11 0.84 5.98
C VAL A 57 7.19 0.76 4.46
N PHE A 58 6.60 1.74 3.80
CA PHE A 58 6.76 1.99 2.37
C PHE A 58 7.64 3.23 2.19
N GLN A 59 8.83 3.05 1.62
CA GLN A 59 9.79 4.13 1.44
C GLN A 59 10.11 4.33 -0.04
N LYS A 60 9.81 5.52 -0.57
CA LYS A 60 10.01 5.87 -1.98
C LYS A 60 9.33 4.89 -2.94
N VAL A 61 8.17 4.37 -2.54
CA VAL A 61 7.38 3.44 -3.35
C VAL A 61 6.50 4.24 -4.32
N ASP A 62 6.44 3.77 -5.56
CA ASP A 62 5.53 4.31 -6.56
C ASP A 62 4.15 3.66 -6.41
N PHE A 63 3.19 4.39 -5.87
CA PHE A 63 1.79 3.99 -5.74
C PHE A 63 0.91 4.73 -6.74
N ARG A 64 1.41 5.15 -7.91
CA ARG A 64 0.59 5.87 -8.89
C ARG A 64 -0.51 4.98 -9.47
N SER A 65 -1.71 5.52 -9.61
CA SER A 65 -2.86 4.85 -10.25
C SER A 65 -3.22 3.47 -9.68
N VAL A 66 -2.95 3.24 -8.39
CA VAL A 66 -3.34 2.03 -7.68
C VAL A 66 -4.84 2.02 -7.44
N GLY A 67 -5.47 0.89 -7.77
CA GLY A 67 -6.85 0.61 -7.40
C GLY A 67 -6.87 -0.11 -6.06
N GLN A 68 -7.45 0.51 -5.03
CA GLN A 68 -7.62 -0.11 -3.72
C GLN A 68 -9.07 -0.02 -3.26
N VAL A 69 -9.58 -1.13 -2.75
CA VAL A 69 -10.97 -1.25 -2.28
C VAL A 69 -10.92 -1.81 -0.87
N ASN A 70 -10.79 -3.12 -0.70
CA ASN A 70 -10.83 -3.78 0.62
C ASN A 70 -9.47 -3.83 1.31
N ALA A 71 -8.78 -2.69 1.39
CA ALA A 71 -7.44 -2.58 1.96
C ALA A 71 -7.46 -1.92 3.35
N VAL A 72 -6.78 -2.52 4.31
CA VAL A 72 -6.54 -1.94 5.64
C VAL A 72 -5.05 -1.74 5.84
N TYR A 73 -4.67 -0.51 6.16
CA TYR A 73 -3.30 -0.16 6.58
C TYR A 73 -3.35 0.24 8.05
N ASP A 74 -2.63 -0.46 8.91
CA ASP A 74 -2.53 -0.18 10.34
C ASP A 74 -1.07 0.04 10.74
N ASN A 75 -0.81 1.11 11.48
CA ASN A 75 0.52 1.54 11.92
C ASN A 75 1.56 1.55 10.79
N CYS A 76 1.14 1.93 9.58
CA CYS A 76 2.00 1.98 8.41
C CYS A 76 2.64 3.36 8.22
N LYS A 77 3.84 3.38 7.63
CA LYS A 77 4.55 4.62 7.30
C LYS A 77 4.82 4.69 5.82
N PHE A 78 4.30 5.71 5.16
CA PHE A 78 4.57 6.03 3.77
C PHE A 78 5.53 7.22 3.73
N ILE A 79 6.74 7.01 3.22
CA ILE A 79 7.83 8.00 3.28
C ILE A 79 8.34 8.29 1.87
N GLY A 80 8.06 9.48 1.35
CA GLY A 80 8.49 9.89 0.01
C GLY A 80 7.82 9.10 -1.11
N CYS A 81 6.65 8.51 -0.86
CA CYS A 81 5.89 7.74 -1.84
C CYS A 81 5.13 8.64 -2.81
N ASP A 82 4.75 8.09 -3.97
CA ASP A 82 3.97 8.81 -4.99
C ASP A 82 2.59 8.18 -5.15
N PHE A 83 1.53 8.90 -4.78
CA PHE A 83 0.13 8.43 -4.83
C PHE A 83 -0.68 9.15 -5.92
N ARG A 84 -0.05 9.86 -6.84
CA ARG A 84 -0.80 10.58 -7.90
C ARG A 84 -1.66 9.62 -8.71
N GLY A 85 -2.92 9.99 -8.92
CA GLY A 85 -3.90 9.14 -9.62
C GLY A 85 -4.45 7.95 -8.81
N THR A 86 -3.95 7.70 -7.60
CA THR A 86 -4.56 6.78 -6.64
C THR A 86 -5.59 7.54 -5.83
N ARG A 87 -6.69 6.90 -5.42
CA ARG A 87 -7.66 7.46 -4.49
C ARG A 87 -7.35 6.97 -3.08
N LEU A 88 -7.20 7.89 -2.12
CA LEU A 88 -6.98 7.58 -0.70
C LEU A 88 -8.26 7.76 0.12
N ASP A 89 -9.30 8.36 -0.47
CA ASP A 89 -10.60 8.67 0.14
C ASP A 89 -11.68 7.61 -0.11
N ASP A 90 -11.31 6.42 -0.61
CA ASP A 90 -12.25 5.34 -0.84
C ASP A 90 -12.82 4.81 0.50
N LEU A 91 -14.15 4.71 0.60
CA LEU A 91 -14.83 4.34 1.84
C LEU A 91 -14.46 2.93 2.33
N SER A 92 -14.04 2.04 1.43
CA SER A 92 -13.67 0.66 1.78
C SER A 92 -12.20 0.50 2.16
N THR A 93 -11.35 1.50 1.86
CA THR A 93 -9.95 1.50 2.28
C THR A 93 -9.79 2.25 3.59
N LYS A 94 -9.06 1.68 4.55
CA LYS A 94 -8.85 2.26 5.89
C LYS A 94 -7.38 2.45 6.20
N TYR A 95 -7.09 3.57 6.87
CA TYR A 95 -5.77 3.91 7.37
C TYR A 95 -5.89 4.20 8.87
N PHE A 96 -5.31 3.35 9.70
CA PHE A 96 -5.27 3.48 11.15
C PHE A 96 -3.84 3.80 11.57
N SER A 97 -3.66 4.86 12.37
CA SER A 97 -2.35 5.28 12.89
C SER A 97 -1.25 5.39 11.82
N CYS A 98 -1.64 5.77 10.59
CA CYS A 98 -0.71 5.83 9.46
C CYS A 98 -0.07 7.20 9.31
N LEU A 99 1.20 7.21 8.89
CA LEU A 99 1.94 8.44 8.60
C LEU A 99 2.20 8.54 7.09
N PHE A 100 1.95 9.71 6.52
CA PHE A 100 2.34 10.06 5.15
C PHE A 100 3.35 11.21 5.18
N ASP A 101 4.65 10.89 5.21
CA ASP A 101 5.73 11.87 5.23
C ASP A 101 6.26 12.11 3.81
N LYS A 102 6.33 13.38 3.39
CA LYS A 102 6.88 13.80 2.08
C LYS A 102 6.28 13.07 0.87
N CYS A 103 5.05 12.57 0.99
CA CYS A 103 4.39 11.86 -0.09
C CYS A 103 3.80 12.85 -1.11
N LYS A 104 3.84 12.46 -2.39
CA LYS A 104 3.15 13.20 -3.46
C LYS A 104 1.71 12.72 -3.52
N ILE A 105 0.82 13.55 -3.01
CA ILE A 105 -0.62 13.26 -2.96
C ILE A 105 -1.31 14.47 -3.59
N THR A 106 -1.57 14.43 -4.89
CA THR A 106 -2.27 15.51 -5.62
C THR A 106 -3.39 14.91 -6.47
N ASP A 107 -4.39 15.73 -6.80
CA ASP A 107 -5.62 15.39 -7.56
C ASP A 107 -6.72 14.65 -6.80
N GLN A 108 -6.75 14.75 -5.48
CA GLN A 108 -7.91 14.36 -4.68
C GLN A 108 -8.55 15.59 -4.04
N LYS A 109 -9.87 15.73 -4.19
CA LYS A 109 -10.67 16.63 -3.35
C LYS A 109 -10.65 16.03 -1.95
N PHE A 110 -9.63 16.34 -1.17
CA PHE A 110 -9.65 16.03 0.25
C PHE A 110 -10.81 16.80 0.88
N LEU A 111 -11.90 16.11 1.20
CA LEU A 111 -12.77 16.55 2.29
C LEU A 111 -11.93 16.38 3.55
N VAL A 112 -11.24 17.45 3.92
CA VAL A 112 -10.39 17.51 5.11
C VAL A 112 -11.25 17.15 6.32
N ASN A 113 -11.08 15.94 6.83
CA ASN A 113 -11.42 15.58 8.20
C ASN A 113 -10.14 15.06 8.83
N ASN A 114 -9.33 16.02 9.26
CA ASN A 114 -8.24 15.94 10.24
C ASN A 114 -7.40 14.66 10.22
N PHE A 115 -6.21 14.77 9.62
CA PHE A 115 -5.05 13.98 10.00
C PHE A 115 -4.71 14.20 11.47
#